data_AF-A0A0T1WNR7-F1
#
_entry.id   AF-A0A0T1WNR7-F1
#
_cell.length_a   1.000
_cell.length_b   1.000
_cell.length_c   1.000
_cell.angle_alpha   90.00
_cell.angle_beta   90.00
_cell.angle_gamma   90.00
#
_symmetry.space_group_name_H-M   'P 1'
#
loop_
_entity.id
_entity.type
_entity.pdbx_description
1 polymer ?
#
loop_
_entity_poly.entity_id
_entity_poly.type
_entity_poly.pdbx_seq_one_letter_code
_entity_poly.pdbx_strand_id
1 'polypeptide(L)'
;MAANALVQTRIDAEVRDRASAVLESMGLTVSDAVRILLTRTANEGSLPLELVTSSEGHDAWFRSKVLEALNDTRPDVPDHEAEAHFAQRRAAAKCRAGDLKT
;
A
#
# COMPACT_ATOMS: atom_id res chain seq x y z
N MET A 1 -4.17 22.84 14.72
CA MET A 1 -5.36 22.48 15.52
C MET A 1 -5.20 21.05 15.99
N ALA A 2 -5.55 20.73 17.24
CA ALA A 2 -5.54 19.34 17.70
C ALA A 2 -6.59 18.53 16.93
N ALA A 3 -6.25 17.33 16.46
CA ALA A 3 -7.21 16.44 15.81
C ALA A 3 -8.24 15.98 16.84
N ASN A 4 -9.50 16.38 16.68
CA ASN A 4 -10.60 16.12 17.62
C ASN A 4 -11.77 15.36 16.98
N ALA A 5 -11.66 14.97 15.71
CA ALA A 5 -12.65 14.15 15.04
C ALA A 5 -12.57 12.70 15.54
N LEU A 6 -13.71 12.14 15.94
CA LEU A 6 -13.82 10.75 16.42
C LEU A 6 -14.37 9.85 15.32
N VAL A 7 -13.78 8.66 15.22
CA VAL A 7 -14.26 7.59 14.34
C VAL A 7 -14.83 6.48 15.20
N GLN A 8 -16.12 6.21 15.04
CA GLN A 8 -16.84 5.14 15.75
C GLN A 8 -17.40 4.16 14.73
N THR A 9 -17.21 2.86 14.98
CA THR A 9 -17.70 1.78 14.12
C THR A 9 -18.09 0.60 14.99
N ARG A 10 -19.17 -0.09 14.62
CA ARG A 10 -19.61 -1.31 15.29
C ARG A 10 -18.76 -2.48 14.83
N ILE A 11 -18.29 -3.27 15.78
CA ILE A 11 -17.53 -4.49 15.54
C ILE A 11 -17.92 -5.51 16.61
N ASP A 12 -17.82 -6.78 16.27
CA ASP A 12 -17.93 -7.85 17.23
C ASP A 12 -16.85 -7.73 18.33
N ALA A 13 -17.23 -8.00 19.58
CA ALA A 13 -16.34 -7.81 20.73
C ALA A 13 -15.14 -8.77 20.70
N GLU A 14 -15.35 -10.02 20.29
CA GLU A 14 -14.26 -11.01 20.20
C GLU A 14 -13.29 -10.64 19.08
N VAL A 15 -13.79 -10.08 17.98
CA VAL A 15 -12.93 -9.58 16.89
C VAL A 15 -12.09 -8.39 17.38
N ARG A 16 -12.69 -7.43 18.10
CA ARG A 16 -11.97 -6.29 18.69
C ARG A 16 -10.83 -6.76 19.59
N ASP A 17 -11.11 -7.69 20.49
CA ASP A 17 -10.15 -8.12 21.51
C ASP A 17 -8.98 -8.88 20.87
N ARG A 18 -9.25 -9.77 19.90
CA ARG A 18 -8.20 -10.44 19.11
C ARG A 18 -7.36 -9.44 18.31
N ALA A 19 -8.00 -8.45 17.67
CA ALA A 19 -7.28 -7.43 16.92
C ALA A 19 -6.38 -6.57 17.83
N SER A 20 -6.86 -6.21 19.03
CA SER A 20 -6.05 -5.46 20.02
C SER A 20 -4.80 -6.23 20.41
N ALA A 21 -4.93 -7.53 20.73
CA ALA A 21 -3.80 -8.36 21.11
C ALA A 21 -2.73 -8.50 20.00
N VAL A 22 -3.17 -8.65 18.74
CA VAL A 22 -2.25 -8.73 17.60
C VAL A 22 -1.52 -7.39 17.40
N LEU A 23 -2.24 -6.27 17.43
CA LEU A 23 -1.62 -4.96 17.24
C LEU A 23 -0.67 -4.60 18.40
N GLU A 24 -1.02 -4.95 19.63
CA GLU A 24 -0.16 -4.76 20.80
C GLU A 24 1.15 -5.54 20.67
N SER A 25 1.12 -6.76 20.12
CA SER A 25 2.33 -7.53 19.84
C SER A 25 3.27 -6.85 18.82
N MET A 26 2.73 -5.94 18.01
CA MET A 26 3.46 -5.11 17.04
C MET A 26 3.81 -3.71 17.61
N GLY A 27 3.47 -3.43 18.87
CA GLY A 27 3.69 -2.13 19.51
C GLY A 27 2.72 -1.03 19.06
N LEU A 28 1.56 -1.40 18.54
CA LEU A 28 0.53 -0.47 18.04
C LEU A 28 -0.77 -0.63 18.84
N THR A 29 -1.50 0.47 19.03
CA THR A 29 -2.89 0.41 19.50
C THR A 29 -3.86 0.32 18.32
N VAL A 30 -5.10 -0.12 18.56
CA VAL A 30 -6.19 -0.06 17.57
C VAL A 30 -6.35 1.35 17.00
N SER A 31 -6.25 2.36 17.87
CA SER A 31 -6.35 3.76 17.48
C SER A 31 -5.22 4.20 16.55
N ASP A 32 -3.99 3.69 16.74
CA ASP A 32 -2.85 4.01 15.87
C ASP A 32 -3.04 3.39 14.49
N ALA A 33 -3.46 2.13 14.43
CA ALA A 33 -3.76 1.43 13.18
C ALA A 33 -4.84 2.15 12.37
N VAL A 34 -5.94 2.56 13.02
CA VAL A 34 -7.03 3.32 12.37
C VAL A 34 -6.55 4.70 11.91
N ARG A 35 -5.74 5.41 12.70
CA ARG A 35 -5.17 6.70 12.30
C ARG A 35 -4.28 6.56 11.06
N ILE A 36 -3.38 5.57 11.04
CA ILE A 36 -2.52 5.30 9.88
C ILE A 36 -3.36 4.98 8.64
N LEU A 37 -4.34 4.09 8.77
CA LEU A 37 -5.23 3.69 7.68
C LEU A 37 -5.93 4.90 7.05
N LEU A 38 -6.57 5.73 7.87
CA LEU A 38 -7.37 6.85 7.40
C LEU A 38 -6.50 7.99 6.84
N THR A 39 -5.38 8.31 7.50
CA THR A 39 -4.45 9.33 7.00
C THR A 39 -3.87 8.92 5.65
N ARG A 40 -3.47 7.65 5.50
CA ARG A 40 -2.89 7.16 4.25
C ARG A 40 -3.94 7.13 3.13
N THR A 41 -5.15 6.67 3.42
CA THR A 41 -6.27 6.69 2.47
C THR A 41 -6.59 8.11 2.00
N ALA A 42 -6.61 9.08 2.92
CA ALA A 42 -6.89 10.48 2.60
C ALA A 42 -5.81 11.12 1.71
N ASN A 43 -4.54 10.77 1.93
CA ASN A 43 -3.41 11.34 1.20
C ASN A 43 -3.15 10.66 -0.15
N GLU A 44 -3.32 9.34 -0.22
CA GLU A 44 -2.96 8.51 -1.38
C GLU A 44 -4.18 8.21 -2.28
N GLY A 45 -5.40 8.48 -1.82
CA GLY A 45 -6.62 8.24 -2.59
C GLY A 45 -6.96 6.77 -2.82
N SER A 46 -6.32 5.85 -2.10
CA SER A 46 -6.55 4.41 -2.18
C SER A 46 -6.44 3.75 -0.80
N LEU A 47 -7.16 2.64 -0.60
CA LEU A 47 -7.03 1.86 0.63
C LEU A 47 -5.64 1.18 0.66
N PRO A 48 -4.90 1.25 1.78
CA PRO A 48 -3.63 0.56 1.91
C PRO A 48 -3.86 -0.96 2.03
N LEU A 49 -3.84 -1.66 0.90
CA LEU A 49 -4.00 -3.12 0.82
C LEU A 49 -2.88 -3.88 1.55
N GLU A 50 -1.73 -3.24 1.79
CA GLU A 50 -0.58 -3.84 2.49
C GLU A 50 -0.83 -4.09 3.99
N LEU A 51 -1.85 -3.47 4.58
CA LEU A 51 -2.28 -3.79 5.96
C LEU A 51 -3.21 -5.01 6.02
N VAL A 52 -3.63 -5.56 4.87
CA VAL A 52 -4.73 -6.53 4.76
C VAL A 52 -4.26 -7.92 4.34
N THR A 53 -3.05 -8.05 3.79
CA THR A 53 -2.57 -9.36 3.34
C THR A 53 -1.86 -10.09 4.48
N SER A 54 -2.46 -11.20 4.91
CA SER A 54 -1.71 -12.26 5.57
C SER A 54 -0.43 -12.53 4.79
N SER A 55 0.69 -12.71 5.50
CA SER A 55 2.02 -13.01 4.93
C SER A 55 1.91 -13.99 3.76
N GLU A 56 1.09 -15.03 3.90
CA GLU A 56 0.93 -16.09 2.91
C GLU A 56 0.46 -15.63 1.52
N GLY A 57 -0.49 -14.68 1.43
CA GLY A 57 -0.98 -14.18 0.15
C GLY A 57 0.04 -13.29 -0.56
N HIS A 58 0.70 -12.42 0.21
CA HIS A 58 1.81 -11.62 -0.27
C HIS A 58 2.98 -12.50 -0.70
N ASP A 59 3.33 -13.51 0.09
CA ASP A 59 4.43 -14.43 -0.16
C ASP A 59 4.17 -15.32 -1.37
N ALA A 60 2.90 -15.72 -1.61
CA ALA A 60 2.51 -16.45 -2.80
C ALA A 60 2.62 -15.59 -4.05
N TRP A 61 2.14 -14.34 -3.99
CA TRP A 61 2.28 -13.38 -5.09
C TRP A 61 3.75 -13.06 -5.36
N PHE A 62 4.55 -12.79 -4.32
CA PHE A 62 5.96 -12.46 -4.42
C PHE A 62 6.74 -13.62 -5.04
N ARG A 63 6.53 -14.86 -4.56
CA ARG A 63 7.15 -16.05 -5.15
C ARG A 63 6.78 -16.23 -6.61
N SER A 64 5.52 -16.00 -6.97
CA SER A 64 5.07 -16.05 -8.37
C SER A 64 5.81 -15.03 -9.24
N LYS A 65 5.94 -13.78 -8.78
CA LYS A 65 6.67 -12.72 -9.50
C LYS A 65 8.17 -12.97 -9.60
N VAL A 66 8.78 -13.53 -8.58
CA VAL A 66 10.20 -13.94 -8.62
C VAL A 66 10.41 -15.06 -9.63
N LEU A 67 9.54 -16.08 -9.64
CA LEU A 67 9.62 -17.17 -10.63
C LEU A 67 9.39 -16.68 -12.06
N GLU A 68 8.46 -15.74 -12.26
CA GLU A 68 8.24 -15.09 -13.56
C GLU A 68 9.52 -14.40 -14.04
N ALA A 69 10.20 -13.63 -13.17
CA ALA A 69 11.44 -12.94 -13.51
C ALA A 69 12.60 -13.91 -13.79
N LEU A 70 12.75 -14.99 -13.01
CA LEU A 70 13.80 -15.99 -13.22
C LEU A 70 13.61 -16.79 -14.53
N ASN A 71 12.37 -16.97 -14.98
CA ASN A 71 12.05 -17.65 -16.23
C ASN A 71 12.00 -16.69 -17.44
N ASP A 72 12.18 -15.39 -17.23
CA ASP A 72 12.19 -14.42 -18.31
C ASP A 72 13.46 -14.57 -19.15
N THR A 73 13.31 -14.97 -20.41
CA THR A 73 14.42 -15.16 -21.34
C THR A 73 14.72 -13.91 -22.17
N ARG A 74 14.07 -12.77 -21.89
CA ARG A 74 14.33 -11.52 -22.60
C ARG A 74 15.75 -11.03 -22.29
N PRO A 75 16.41 -10.36 -23.25
CA PRO A 75 17.72 -9.80 -23.02
C PRO A 75 17.65 -8.70 -21.97
N ASP A 76 18.72 -8.58 -21.17
CA ASP A 76 18.88 -7.49 -20.22
C ASP A 76 18.81 -6.13 -20.93
N VAL A 77 18.12 -5.19 -20.31
CA VAL A 77 18.03 -3.81 -20.79
C VAL A 77 19.13 -2.98 -20.11
N PRO A 78 19.96 -2.24 -20.87
CA PRO A 78 20.91 -1.31 -20.30
C PRO A 78 20.24 -0.25 -19.43
N ASP A 79 20.88 0.10 -18.31
CA ASP A 79 20.32 1.02 -17.30
C ASP A 79 19.83 2.35 -17.90
N HIS A 80 20.64 2.98 -18.75
CA HIS A 80 20.29 4.24 -19.42
C HIS A 80 19.03 4.16 -20.31
N GLU A 81 18.79 3.01 -20.96
CA GLU A 81 17.60 2.81 -21.78
C GLU A 81 16.34 2.64 -20.90
N ALA A 82 16.47 1.89 -19.81
CA ALA A 82 15.41 1.75 -18.82
C ALA A 82 15.06 3.10 -18.18
N GLU A 83 16.06 3.88 -17.78
CA GLU A 83 15.88 5.23 -17.22
C GLU A 83 15.15 6.16 -18.19
N ALA A 84 15.55 6.19 -19.45
CA ALA A 84 14.92 7.00 -20.49
C ALA A 84 13.44 6.61 -20.69
N HIS A 85 13.16 5.29 -20.75
CA HIS A 85 11.80 4.78 -20.88
C HIS A 85 10.91 5.20 -19.71
N PHE A 86 11.38 5.04 -18.47
CA PHE A 86 10.61 5.41 -17.29
C PHE A 86 10.50 6.93 -17.11
N ALA A 87 11.50 7.73 -17.50
CA ALA A 87 11.43 9.18 -17.50
C ALA A 87 10.28 9.69 -18.40
N GLN A 88 10.14 9.12 -19.60
CA GLN A 88 9.06 9.44 -20.53
C GLN A 88 7.68 9.11 -19.93
N ARG A 89 7.54 7.92 -19.31
CA ARG A 89 6.29 7.52 -18.65
C ARG A 89 5.91 8.42 -17.49
N ARG A 90 6.88 8.82 -16.66
CA ARG A 90 6.67 9.75 -15.55
C ARG A 90 6.22 11.13 -16.04
N ALA A 91 6.84 11.64 -17.11
CA ALA A 91 6.45 12.92 -17.71
C ALA A 91 5.00 12.87 -18.23
N ALA A 92 4.65 11.81 -18.96
CA ALA A 92 3.29 11.62 -19.48
C ALA A 92 2.23 11.50 -18.37
N ALA A 93 2.54 10.78 -17.28
CA ALA A 93 1.65 10.68 -16.12
C ALA A 93 1.44 12.04 -15.43
N LYS A 94 2.50 12.85 -15.31
CA LYS A 94 2.40 14.22 -14.77
C LYS A 94 1.53 15.13 -15.62
N CYS A 95 1.66 15.08 -16.95
CA CYS A 95 0.80 15.83 -17.86
C CYS A 95 -0.68 15.45 -17.66
N ARG A 96 -1.00 14.14 -17.68
CA ARG A 96 -2.38 13.67 -17.46
C ARG A 96 -2.96 14.10 -16.11
N ALA A 97 -2.14 14.08 -15.05
CA ALA A 97 -2.57 14.50 -13.71
C ALA A 97 -2.76 16.04 -13.61
N GLY A 98 -2.08 16.82 -14.45
CA GLY A 98 -2.29 18.26 -14.59
C GLY A 98 -3.60 18.58 -15.32
N ASP A 99 -3.89 17.86 -16.41
CA ASP A 99 -5.11 18.04 -17.20
C ASP A 99 -6.38 17.69 -16.40
N LEU A 100 -6.30 16.74 -15.46
CA LEU A 100 -7.40 16.38 -14.55
C LEU A 100 -7.66 17.40 -13.42
N LYS A 101 -6.73 18.33 -13.18
CA LYS A 101 -6.82 19.33 -12.12
C LYS A 101 -7.26 20.71 -12.62
N THR A 102 -7.54 20.85 -13.92
CA THR A 102 -7.99 22.08 -14.56
C THR A 102 -9.44 21.93 -15.01
#